data_AF-A0A8S1WMK3-F1
#
_entry.id   AF-A0A8S1WMK3-F1
#
_cell.length_a   1.000
_cell.length_b   1.000
_cell.length_c   1.000
_cell.angle_alpha   90.00
_cell.angle_beta   90.00
_cell.angle_gamma   90.00
#
_symmetry.space_group_name_H-M   'P 1'
#
loop_
_entity.id
_entity.type
_entity.pdbx_description
1 polymer ?
#
loop_
_entity_poly.entity_id
_entity_poly.type
_entity_poly.pdbx_seq_one_letter_code
_entity_poly.pdbx_strand_id
1 'polypeptide(L)'
;MQLFSWLSQKVVQLSAITLISIGLTLTGYGIYIVSLILFKNYDGYFKFDSDFGMFGQKYGALVIGVSLIIFGIFGILGSTAKKVCFQRGFLILHHLSVLLFGILFVVLFYLLNFKSKEYFGRSCESTQNFKELSDGVKSANESFCSVKCPCNLDATKFKDKSVLRGKVGFSSSVLPSNVQSCVGFDTEQYKYPVQLMNILEMNFSCSGWCTSTSIFVFSDINRGNTSGQSCFLKFQKYYEDYVTIMGFISLGLGILFMLSFSFIFYLYCGKHDLEKQRAQELRLLCK
;
A
#
# COMPACT_ATOMS: atom_id res chain seq x y z
N MET A 1 6.40 40.63 14.16
CA MET A 1 6.68 40.24 12.75
C MET A 1 7.85 39.25 12.62
N GLN A 2 8.98 39.45 13.30
CA GLN A 2 10.14 38.54 13.23
C GLN A 2 9.82 37.09 13.63
N LEU A 3 9.08 36.87 14.72
CA LEU A 3 8.68 35.53 15.18
C LEU A 3 7.87 34.77 14.11
N PHE A 4 6.93 35.44 13.43
CA PHE A 4 6.08 34.82 12.42
C PHE A 4 6.87 34.44 11.16
N SER A 5 7.80 35.30 10.73
CA SER A 5 8.71 34.98 9.61
C SER A 5 9.59 33.77 9.94
N TRP A 6 10.10 33.71 11.17
CA TRP A 6 10.90 32.58 11.64
C TRP A 6 10.07 31.28 11.67
N LEU A 7 8.86 31.34 12.23
CA LEU A 7 7.96 30.19 12.31
C LEU A 7 7.60 29.67 10.91
N SER A 8 7.26 30.56 9.98
CA SER A 8 6.90 30.19 8.61
C SER A 8 8.06 29.51 7.89
N GLN A 9 9.30 30.00 8.08
CA GLN A 9 10.50 29.32 7.54
C GLN A 9 10.67 27.91 8.11
N LYS A 10 10.43 27.73 9.41
CA LYS A 10 10.51 26.41 10.05
C LYS A 10 9.43 25.45 9.54
N VAL A 11 8.21 25.93 9.30
CA VAL A 11 7.13 25.11 8.70
C VAL A 11 7.48 24.68 7.27
N VAL A 12 8.05 25.59 6.46
CA VAL A 12 8.52 25.23 5.09
C VAL A 12 9.66 24.22 5.15
N GLN A 13 10.62 24.39 6.05
CA GLN A 13 11.70 23.40 6.24
C GLN A 13 11.17 22.05 6.69
N LEU A 14 10.20 22.03 7.63
CA LEU A 14 9.58 20.80 8.11
C LEU A 14 8.85 20.06 6.98
N SER A 15 8.00 20.76 6.21
CA SER A 15 7.30 20.16 5.07
C SER A 15 8.25 19.65 3.98
N ALA A 16 9.33 20.39 3.69
CA ALA A 16 10.37 19.96 2.77
C ALA A 16 11.08 18.68 3.25
N ILE A 17 11.45 18.59 4.53
CA ILE A 17 12.05 17.39 5.13
C ILE A 17 11.07 16.22 5.08
N THR A 18 9.79 16.44 5.35
CA THR A 18 8.74 15.42 5.23
C THR A 18 8.63 14.89 3.80
N LEU A 19 8.64 15.76 2.78
CA LEU A 19 8.64 15.33 1.37
C LEU A 19 9.88 14.49 1.03
N ILE A 20 11.07 14.89 1.48
CA ILE A 20 12.31 14.13 1.26
C ILE A 20 12.22 12.76 1.95
N SER A 21 11.73 12.70 3.18
CA SER A 21 11.58 11.45 3.94
C SER A 21 10.64 10.47 3.23
N ILE A 22 9.45 10.94 2.82
CA ILE A 22 8.50 10.14 2.03
C ILE A 22 9.10 9.75 0.67
N GLY A 23 9.83 10.65 0.03
CA GLY A 23 10.49 10.39 -1.24
C GLY A 23 11.57 9.31 -1.13
N LEU A 24 12.37 9.32 -0.07
CA LEU A 24 13.39 8.30 0.19
C LEU A 24 12.77 6.92 0.46
N THR A 25 11.70 6.84 1.25
CA THR A 25 11.02 5.56 1.52
C THR A 25 10.40 4.98 0.25
N LEU A 26 9.74 5.80 -0.56
CA LEU A 26 9.17 5.38 -1.85
C LEU A 26 10.24 4.97 -2.87
N THR A 27 11.36 5.72 -2.93
CA THR A 27 12.48 5.38 -3.81
C THR A 27 13.12 4.06 -3.40
N GLY A 28 13.37 3.85 -2.10
CA GLY A 28 13.89 2.59 -1.58
C GLY A 28 12.97 1.41 -1.86
N TYR A 29 11.65 1.59 -1.66
CA TYR A 29 10.66 0.59 -2.02
C TYR A 29 10.64 0.31 -3.53
N GLY A 30 10.69 1.34 -4.38
CA GLY A 30 10.75 1.19 -5.83
C GLY A 30 11.99 0.41 -6.28
N ILE A 31 13.17 0.72 -5.74
CA ILE A 31 14.42 -0.01 -6.02
C ILE A 31 14.29 -1.48 -5.60
N TYR A 32 13.68 -1.76 -4.44
CA TYR A 32 13.44 -3.12 -3.99
C TYR A 32 12.55 -3.91 -4.95
N ILE A 33 11.43 -3.33 -5.39
CA ILE A 33 10.52 -3.97 -6.37
C ILE A 33 11.22 -4.22 -7.71
N VAL A 34 11.94 -3.24 -8.24
CA VAL A 34 12.71 -3.41 -9.49
C VAL A 34 13.77 -4.50 -9.34
N SER A 35 14.45 -4.56 -8.20
CA SER A 35 15.44 -5.60 -7.92
C SER A 35 14.81 -7.00 -7.86
N LEU A 36 13.63 -7.14 -7.24
CA LEU A 36 12.91 -8.40 -7.23
C LEU A 36 12.56 -8.87 -8.65
N ILE A 37 12.10 -7.94 -9.50
CA ILE A 37 11.76 -8.24 -10.89
C ILE A 37 13.01 -8.68 -11.67
N LEU A 38 14.11 -7.92 -11.58
CA LEU A 38 15.34 -8.19 -12.32
C LEU A 38 16.03 -9.48 -11.89
N PHE A 39 16.08 -9.79 -10.59
CA PHE A 39 16.88 -10.90 -10.08
C PHE A 39 16.12 -12.19 -9.83
N LYS A 40 14.80 -12.15 -9.59
CA LYS A 40 14.02 -13.34 -9.25
C LYS A 40 13.02 -13.79 -10.31
N ASN A 41 13.04 -13.18 -11.50
CA ASN A 41 12.15 -13.52 -12.61
C ASN A 41 10.66 -13.55 -12.16
N TYR A 42 10.26 -12.51 -11.41
CA TYR A 42 8.99 -12.42 -10.68
C TYR A 42 7.82 -11.97 -11.57
N ASP A 43 7.69 -12.52 -12.78
CA ASP A 43 6.65 -12.11 -13.74
C ASP A 43 5.22 -12.51 -13.33
N GLY A 44 5.07 -13.41 -12.34
CA GLY A 44 3.78 -14.02 -12.00
C GLY A 44 2.84 -13.20 -11.11
N TYR A 45 3.30 -12.14 -10.44
CA TYR A 45 2.49 -11.46 -9.40
C TYR A 45 1.60 -10.33 -9.93
N PHE A 46 1.84 -9.85 -11.15
CA PHE A 46 1.28 -8.59 -11.64
C PHE A 46 0.74 -8.72 -13.06
N LYS A 47 -0.42 -9.36 -13.21
CA LYS A 47 -1.20 -9.30 -14.45
C LYS A 47 -2.17 -8.13 -14.36
N PHE A 48 -1.78 -6.99 -14.93
CA PHE A 48 -2.72 -5.93 -15.25
C PHE A 48 -2.90 -5.90 -16.76
N ASP A 49 -4.16 -5.88 -17.21
CA ASP A 49 -4.51 -5.86 -18.64
C ASP A 49 -4.15 -4.54 -19.35
N SER A 50 -3.67 -3.53 -18.62
CA SER A 50 -3.25 -2.25 -19.20
C SER A 50 -1.75 -2.03 -19.05
N ASP A 51 -1.11 -1.64 -20.17
CA ASP A 51 0.29 -1.24 -20.21
C ASP A 51 0.61 -0.13 -19.20
N PHE A 52 -0.34 0.78 -18.99
CA PHE A 52 -0.22 1.87 -18.02
C PHE A 52 -0.22 1.36 -16.57
N GLY A 53 -1.06 0.37 -16.25
CA GLY A 53 -1.08 -0.26 -14.92
C GLY A 53 0.23 -0.98 -14.61
N MET A 54 0.78 -1.68 -15.60
CA MET A 54 2.09 -2.32 -15.45
C MET A 54 3.21 -1.31 -15.21
N PHE A 55 3.26 -0.21 -15.97
CA PHE A 55 4.28 0.83 -15.77
C PHE A 55 4.15 1.47 -14.39
N GLY A 56 2.93 1.85 -14.00
CA GLY A 56 2.64 2.46 -12.70
C GLY A 56 3.04 1.57 -11.53
N GLN A 57 2.82 0.26 -11.63
CA GLN A 57 3.20 -0.66 -10.58
C GLN A 57 4.71 -0.92 -10.51
N LYS A 58 5.38 -1.05 -11.66
CA LYS A 58 6.82 -1.35 -11.70
C LYS A 58 7.69 -0.14 -11.36
N TYR A 59 7.34 1.04 -11.87
CA TYR A 59 8.19 2.23 -11.78
C TYR A 59 7.54 3.40 -11.06
N GLY A 60 6.23 3.37 -10.80
CA GLY A 60 5.51 4.50 -10.21
C GLY A 60 6.07 4.93 -8.86
N ALA A 61 6.33 3.98 -7.95
CA ALA A 61 6.91 4.29 -6.65
C ALA A 61 8.29 4.97 -6.76
N LEU A 62 9.11 4.53 -7.71
CA LEU A 62 10.44 5.11 -7.96
C LEU A 62 10.33 6.54 -8.52
N VAL A 63 9.51 6.74 -9.56
CA VAL A 63 9.32 8.04 -10.22
C VAL A 63 8.72 9.06 -9.25
N ILE A 64 7.69 8.66 -8.49
CA ILE A 64 7.06 9.51 -7.48
C ILE A 64 8.08 9.82 -6.37
N GLY A 65 8.81 8.81 -5.87
CA GLY A 65 9.81 8.97 -4.82
C GLY A 65 10.91 9.97 -5.18
N VAL A 66 11.50 9.84 -6.37
CA VAL A 66 12.55 10.77 -6.85
C VAL A 66 11.99 12.18 -7.03
N SER A 67 10.76 12.31 -7.58
CA SER A 67 10.11 13.61 -7.75
C SER A 67 9.91 14.33 -6.41
N LEU A 68 9.48 13.60 -5.37
CA LEU A 68 9.31 14.14 -4.02
C LEU A 68 10.63 14.64 -3.41
N ILE A 69 11.73 13.91 -3.62
CA ILE A 69 13.06 14.32 -3.16
C ILE A 69 13.45 15.65 -3.82
N ILE A 70 13.29 15.76 -5.15
CA ILE A 70 13.62 16.98 -5.89
C ILE A 70 12.80 18.18 -5.38
N PHE A 71 11.49 18.02 -5.20
CA PHE A 71 10.62 19.10 -4.69
C PHE A 71 10.90 19.47 -3.24
N GLY A 72 11.31 18.51 -2.41
CA GLY A 72 11.77 18.75 -1.05
C GLY A 72 13.09 19.55 -1.03
N ILE A 73 14.04 19.21 -1.90
CA ILE A 73 15.30 19.96 -2.05
C ILE A 73 15.00 21.41 -2.47
N PHE A 74 14.08 21.65 -3.40
CA PHE A 74 13.65 23.01 -3.75
C PHE A 74 13.05 23.76 -2.56
N GLY A 75 12.31 23.10 -1.67
CA GLY A 75 11.83 23.71 -0.43
C GLY A 75 12.98 24.17 0.49
N ILE A 76 14.00 23.33 0.68
CA ILE A 76 15.18 23.68 1.49
C ILE A 76 15.98 24.82 0.85
N LEU A 77 16.30 24.71 -0.44
CA LEU A 77 17.04 25.74 -1.17
C LEU A 77 16.26 27.07 -1.21
N GLY A 78 14.95 27.02 -1.43
CA GLY A 78 14.07 28.18 -1.41
C GLY A 78 14.00 28.85 -0.03
N SER A 79 14.10 28.09 1.06
CA SER A 79 14.12 28.66 2.42
C SER A 79 15.47 29.28 2.80
N THR A 80 16.58 28.84 2.19
CA THR A 80 17.96 29.21 2.56
C THR A 80 18.65 30.15 1.57
N ALA A 81 18.11 30.31 0.35
CA ALA A 81 18.71 31.16 -0.68
C ALA A 81 18.77 32.63 -0.27
N LYS A 82 19.95 33.24 -0.39
CA LYS A 82 20.18 34.67 -0.13
C LYS A 82 19.67 35.57 -1.27
N LYS A 83 19.69 35.08 -2.52
CA LYS A 83 19.28 35.84 -3.70
C LYS A 83 17.76 35.78 -3.87
N VAL A 84 17.10 36.94 -3.88
CA VAL A 84 15.63 37.07 -3.90
C VAL A 84 14.97 36.32 -5.07
N CYS A 85 15.55 36.40 -6.27
CA CYS A 85 14.99 35.73 -7.46
C CYS A 85 14.99 34.20 -7.32
N PHE A 86 16.12 33.60 -6.94
CA PHE A 86 16.22 32.15 -6.71
C PHE A 86 15.33 31.70 -5.54
N GLN A 87 15.30 32.49 -4.47
CA GLN A 87 14.44 32.23 -3.31
C GLN A 87 12.97 32.08 -3.75
N ARG A 88 12.46 33.06 -4.53
CA ARG A 88 11.08 33.05 -5.01
C ARG A 88 10.80 31.89 -5.97
N GLY A 89 11.69 31.66 -6.94
CA GLY A 89 11.52 30.57 -7.92
C GLY A 89 11.42 29.19 -7.27
N PHE A 90 12.35 28.85 -6.38
CA PHE A 90 12.33 27.57 -5.68
C PHE A 90 11.14 27.42 -4.73
N LEU A 91 10.75 28.50 -4.04
CA LEU A 91 9.56 28.49 -3.19
C LEU A 91 8.28 28.26 -3.99
N ILE A 92 8.13 28.86 -5.18
CA ILE A 92 6.97 28.66 -6.05
C ILE A 92 6.88 27.20 -6.52
N LEU A 93 8.00 26.60 -6.96
CA LEU A 93 8.02 25.20 -7.38
C LEU A 93 7.65 24.25 -6.22
N HIS A 94 8.23 24.49 -5.03
CA HIS A 94 7.88 23.74 -3.83
C HIS A 94 6.39 23.93 -3.48
N HIS A 95 5.88 25.15 -3.58
CA HIS A 95 4.47 25.48 -3.28
C HIS A 95 3.48 24.74 -4.19
N LEU A 96 3.74 24.71 -5.50
CA LEU A 96 2.94 23.95 -6.47
C LEU A 96 2.94 22.46 -6.13
N SER A 97 4.11 21.91 -5.74
CA SER A 97 4.21 20.50 -5.34
C SER A 97 3.41 20.21 -4.07
N VAL A 98 3.54 21.04 -3.03
CA VAL A 98 2.82 20.88 -1.76
C VAL A 98 1.32 20.95 -1.96
N LEU A 99 0.82 21.85 -2.82
CA LEU A 99 -0.59 21.93 -3.17
C LEU A 99 -1.06 20.65 -3.88
N LEU A 100 -0.32 20.21 -4.90
CA LEU A 100 -0.66 19.00 -5.66
C LEU A 100 -0.71 17.77 -4.75
N PHE A 101 0.31 17.57 -3.91
CA PHE A 101 0.35 16.44 -2.98
C PHE A 101 -0.69 16.57 -1.87
N GLY A 102 -0.96 17.77 -1.37
CA GLY A 102 -2.05 18.03 -0.42
C GLY A 102 -3.40 17.57 -0.96
N ILE A 103 -3.73 17.96 -2.20
CA ILE A 103 -4.95 17.51 -2.88
C ILE A 103 -4.94 15.99 -3.07
N LEU A 104 -3.82 15.42 -3.53
CA LEU A 104 -3.68 13.98 -3.74
C LEU A 104 -3.95 13.18 -2.44
N PHE A 105 -3.41 13.61 -1.30
CA PHE A 105 -3.61 12.93 -0.02
C PHE A 105 -5.06 13.02 0.48
N VAL A 106 -5.75 14.14 0.23
CA VAL A 106 -7.18 14.28 0.55
C VAL A 106 -8.03 13.38 -0.34
N VAL A 107 -7.75 13.33 -1.65
CA VAL A 107 -8.42 12.41 -2.58
C VAL A 107 -8.14 10.96 -2.19
N LEU A 108 -6.90 10.63 -1.83
CA LEU A 108 -6.52 9.29 -1.37
C LEU A 108 -7.28 8.91 -0.10
N PHE A 109 -7.39 9.81 0.88
CA PHE A 109 -8.22 9.59 2.07
C PHE A 109 -9.67 9.26 1.70
N TYR A 110 -10.26 10.01 0.75
CA TYR A 110 -11.62 9.77 0.27
C TYR A 110 -11.76 8.39 -0.39
N LEU A 111 -10.86 8.05 -1.33
CA LEU A 111 -10.87 6.75 -2.01
C LEU A 111 -10.66 5.59 -1.03
N LEU A 112 -9.71 5.72 -0.12
CA LEU A 112 -9.42 4.71 0.89
C LEU A 112 -10.61 4.50 1.82
N ASN A 113 -11.21 5.54 2.42
CA ASN A 113 -12.25 5.32 3.42
C ASN A 113 -13.65 5.05 2.84
N PHE A 114 -14.00 5.71 1.72
CA PHE A 114 -15.35 5.61 1.18
C PHE A 114 -15.47 4.56 0.07
N LYS A 115 -14.46 4.39 -0.78
CA LYS A 115 -14.52 3.44 -1.90
C LYS A 115 -14.03 2.04 -1.55
N SER A 116 -13.21 1.85 -0.53
CA SER A 116 -12.77 0.51 -0.12
C SER A 116 -13.92 -0.42 0.26
N LYS A 117 -14.95 0.10 0.95
CA LYS A 117 -16.16 -0.65 1.32
C LYS A 117 -16.96 -1.10 0.10
N GLU A 118 -16.90 -0.34 -0.99
CA GLU A 118 -17.56 -0.70 -2.25
C GLU A 118 -16.77 -1.77 -3.00
N TYR A 119 -15.43 -1.74 -2.94
CA TYR A 119 -14.55 -2.66 -3.66
C TYR A 119 -14.68 -4.12 -3.20
N PHE A 120 -14.79 -4.35 -1.88
CA PHE A 120 -15.00 -5.70 -1.33
C PHE A 120 -16.46 -6.17 -1.41
N GLY A 121 -17.39 -5.27 -1.74
CA GLY A 121 -18.82 -5.57 -1.76
C GLY A 121 -19.40 -5.92 -0.39
N ARG A 122 -20.70 -6.23 -0.35
CA ARG A 122 -21.36 -6.72 0.89
C ARG A 122 -21.20 -8.23 1.08
N SER A 123 -20.91 -8.98 0.01
CA SER A 123 -20.77 -10.43 0.04
C SER A 123 -19.65 -10.91 -0.88
N CYS A 124 -19.02 -12.01 -0.49
CA CYS A 124 -17.93 -12.63 -1.22
C CYS A 124 -18.35 -13.09 -2.64
N GLU A 125 -19.61 -13.49 -2.82
CA GLU A 125 -20.12 -14.01 -4.10
C GLU A 125 -20.44 -12.93 -5.13
N SER A 126 -20.65 -11.67 -4.73
CA SER A 126 -21.10 -10.63 -5.66
C SER A 126 -19.97 -9.98 -6.46
N THR A 127 -18.71 -10.35 -6.22
CA THR A 127 -17.55 -9.65 -6.77
C THR A 127 -16.93 -10.48 -7.89
N GLN A 128 -17.19 -10.07 -9.14
CA GLN A 128 -16.56 -10.68 -10.32
C GLN A 128 -15.03 -10.67 -10.23
N ASN A 129 -14.47 -9.71 -9.48
CA ASN A 129 -13.03 -9.53 -9.25
C ASN A 129 -12.36 -10.74 -8.56
N PHE A 130 -13.12 -11.60 -7.85
CA PHE A 130 -12.56 -12.77 -7.17
C PHE A 130 -13.04 -14.09 -7.75
N LYS A 131 -13.62 -14.09 -8.96
CA LYS A 131 -14.14 -15.32 -9.58
C LYS A 131 -13.03 -16.36 -9.78
N GLU A 132 -11.91 -15.97 -10.39
CA GLU A 132 -10.77 -16.86 -10.63
C GLU A 132 -10.18 -17.42 -9.32
N LEU A 133 -10.10 -16.58 -8.29
CA LEU A 133 -9.68 -17.00 -6.95
C LEU A 133 -10.66 -18.01 -6.33
N SER A 134 -11.96 -17.74 -6.42
CA SER A 134 -13.01 -18.62 -5.91
C SER A 134 -13.01 -19.97 -6.64
N ASP A 135 -12.87 -19.98 -7.96
CA ASP A 135 -12.82 -21.19 -8.78
C ASP A 135 -11.58 -22.04 -8.46
N GLY A 136 -10.41 -21.40 -8.31
CA GLY A 136 -9.18 -22.07 -7.87
C GLY A 136 -9.31 -22.66 -6.47
N VAL A 137 -9.97 -21.96 -5.55
CA VAL A 137 -10.22 -22.44 -4.19
C VAL A 137 -11.18 -23.61 -4.15
N LYS A 138 -12.24 -23.56 -4.95
CA LYS A 138 -13.18 -24.67 -5.08
C LYS A 138 -12.48 -25.92 -5.62
N SER A 139 -11.73 -25.77 -6.71
CA SER A 139 -10.96 -26.87 -7.32
C SER A 139 -9.96 -27.50 -6.35
N ALA A 140 -9.24 -26.67 -5.58
CA ALA A 140 -8.31 -27.13 -4.56
C ALA A 140 -9.01 -27.90 -3.44
N ASN A 141 -10.13 -27.39 -2.93
CA ASN A 141 -10.90 -28.02 -1.85
C ASN A 141 -11.49 -29.39 -2.25
N GLU A 142 -11.90 -29.53 -3.50
CA GLU A 142 -12.42 -30.78 -4.06
C GLU A 142 -11.31 -31.81 -4.30
N SER A 143 -10.10 -31.36 -4.65
CA SER A 143 -8.97 -32.23 -5.00
C SER A 143 -8.13 -32.65 -3.79
N PHE A 144 -7.91 -31.77 -2.81
CA PHE A 144 -6.99 -32.01 -1.70
C PHE A 144 -7.58 -32.94 -0.63
N CYS A 145 -6.76 -33.90 -0.16
CA CYS A 145 -7.15 -35.00 0.71
C CYS A 145 -8.33 -35.83 0.13
N SER A 146 -8.37 -35.97 -1.19
CA SER A 146 -9.31 -36.83 -1.90
C SER A 146 -8.61 -38.10 -2.39
N VAL A 147 -9.34 -39.00 -3.05
CA VAL A 147 -8.74 -40.17 -3.70
C VAL A 147 -7.71 -39.76 -4.78
N LYS A 148 -7.90 -38.61 -5.43
CA LYS A 148 -6.99 -38.10 -6.47
C LYS A 148 -5.70 -37.51 -5.88
N CYS A 149 -5.77 -36.93 -4.68
CA CYS A 149 -4.61 -36.44 -3.96
C CYS A 149 -4.73 -36.74 -2.46
N PRO A 150 -4.29 -37.94 -2.02
CA PRO A 150 -4.17 -38.27 -0.60
C PRO A 150 -3.17 -37.33 0.06
N CYS A 151 -3.47 -36.87 1.28
CA CYS A 151 -2.62 -35.90 1.97
C CYS A 151 -1.89 -36.49 3.19
N ASN A 152 -0.79 -35.85 3.57
CA ASN A 152 -0.06 -36.15 4.79
C ASN A 152 -0.80 -35.57 6.00
N LEU A 153 -1.58 -36.41 6.66
CA LEU A 153 -2.50 -36.01 7.72
C LEU A 153 -2.08 -36.59 9.07
N ASP A 154 -1.58 -35.74 9.96
CA ASP A 154 -1.34 -36.04 11.36
C ASP A 154 -2.60 -35.75 12.19
N ALA A 155 -3.41 -36.80 12.39
CA ALA A 155 -4.66 -36.71 13.16
C ALA A 155 -4.46 -36.26 14.62
N THR A 156 -3.24 -36.27 15.17
CA THR A 156 -2.96 -35.79 16.53
C THR A 156 -2.99 -34.27 16.65
N LYS A 157 -2.84 -33.55 15.52
CA LYS A 157 -2.88 -32.08 15.47
C LYS A 157 -4.29 -31.51 15.49
N PHE A 158 -5.31 -32.35 15.33
CA PHE A 158 -6.71 -31.95 15.24
C PHE A 158 -7.43 -32.16 16.56
N LYS A 159 -8.01 -31.08 17.09
CA LYS A 159 -8.84 -31.14 18.31
C LYS A 159 -10.18 -31.81 18.04
N ASP A 160 -10.79 -31.46 16.92
CA ASP A 160 -12.03 -32.07 16.45
C ASP A 160 -11.72 -33.01 15.28
N LYS A 161 -11.85 -34.32 15.50
CA LYS A 161 -11.60 -35.35 14.49
C LYS A 161 -12.73 -35.48 13.47
N SER A 162 -13.91 -34.92 13.74
CA SER A 162 -15.06 -35.01 12.82
C SER A 162 -14.78 -34.29 11.49
N VAL A 163 -13.92 -33.26 11.51
CA VAL A 163 -13.49 -32.50 10.33
C VAL A 163 -12.69 -33.34 9.33
N LEU A 164 -12.19 -34.51 9.75
CA LEU A 164 -11.44 -35.45 8.92
C LEU A 164 -12.33 -36.49 8.25
N ARG A 165 -13.65 -36.51 8.56
CA ARG A 165 -14.58 -37.49 7.98
C ARG A 165 -14.67 -37.31 6.47
N GLY A 166 -14.44 -38.40 5.73
CA GLY A 166 -14.47 -38.40 4.26
C GLY A 166 -13.20 -37.88 3.60
N LYS A 167 -12.17 -37.50 4.37
CA LYS A 167 -10.85 -37.16 3.86
C LYS A 167 -9.97 -38.40 3.75
N VAL A 168 -9.22 -38.50 2.66
CA VAL A 168 -8.24 -39.57 2.43
C VAL A 168 -6.86 -39.02 2.78
N GLY A 169 -6.34 -39.43 3.94
CA GLY A 169 -5.03 -38.99 4.42
C GLY A 169 -4.38 -40.03 5.31
N PHE A 170 -3.05 -40.11 5.23
CA PHE A 170 -2.22 -41.00 6.04
C PHE A 170 -1.05 -40.20 6.60
N SER A 171 -0.60 -40.53 7.80
CA SER A 171 0.64 -39.94 8.33
C SER A 171 1.82 -40.53 7.56
N SER A 172 2.39 -39.74 6.65
CA SER A 172 3.50 -40.14 5.78
C SER A 172 4.25 -38.93 5.27
N SER A 173 5.58 -38.92 5.44
CA SER A 173 6.46 -37.86 4.93
C SER A 173 6.49 -37.76 3.41
N VAL A 174 5.99 -38.77 2.69
CA VAL A 174 5.96 -38.83 1.22
C VAL A 174 4.72 -38.14 0.65
N LEU A 175 3.65 -38.00 1.44
CA LEU A 175 2.40 -37.42 0.99
C LEU A 175 2.43 -35.87 1.08
N PRO A 176 1.68 -35.19 0.21
CA PRO A 176 1.62 -33.73 0.21
C PRO A 176 0.92 -33.20 1.47
N SER A 177 1.50 -32.17 2.09
CA SER A 177 0.89 -31.43 3.21
C SER A 177 0.04 -30.24 2.76
N ASN A 178 0.03 -29.93 1.46
CA ASN A 178 -0.72 -28.84 0.84
C ASN A 178 -1.10 -29.20 -0.61
N VAL A 179 -2.07 -28.49 -1.18
CA VAL A 179 -2.60 -28.79 -2.52
C VAL A 179 -1.57 -28.58 -3.64
N GLN A 180 -0.62 -27.67 -3.45
CA GLN A 180 0.42 -27.33 -4.44
C GLN A 180 1.38 -28.49 -4.70
N SER A 181 1.47 -29.41 -3.74
CA SER A 181 2.32 -30.60 -3.84
C SER A 181 1.58 -31.80 -4.44
N CYS A 182 0.31 -31.66 -4.82
CA CYS A 182 -0.48 -32.72 -5.44
C CYS A 182 -0.10 -32.94 -6.90
N VAL A 183 0.18 -34.20 -7.27
CA VAL A 183 0.33 -34.59 -8.68
C VAL A 183 -1.05 -34.47 -9.38
N GLY A 184 -1.18 -33.55 -10.33
CA GLY A 184 -2.41 -33.32 -11.11
C GLY A 184 -3.22 -32.08 -10.71
N PHE A 185 -2.79 -31.32 -9.71
CA PHE A 185 -3.32 -29.98 -9.49
C PHE A 185 -2.58 -28.99 -10.40
N ASP A 186 -3.32 -28.25 -11.23
CA ASP A 186 -2.73 -27.29 -12.17
C ASP A 186 -2.27 -26.02 -11.42
N THR A 187 -1.04 -26.08 -10.90
CA THR A 187 -0.41 -24.95 -10.21
C THR A 187 -0.08 -23.80 -11.15
N GLU A 188 0.03 -24.03 -12.46
CA GLU A 188 0.35 -22.96 -13.41
C GLU A 188 -0.90 -22.14 -13.76
N GLN A 189 -2.04 -22.81 -13.96
CA GLN A 189 -3.32 -22.14 -14.18
C GLN A 189 -3.73 -21.30 -12.96
N TYR A 190 -3.57 -21.84 -11.75
CA TYR A 190 -4.03 -21.20 -10.50
C TYR A 190 -2.91 -20.61 -9.63
N LYS A 191 -1.75 -20.31 -10.23
CA LYS A 191 -0.54 -19.89 -9.51
C LYS A 191 -0.79 -18.75 -8.52
N TYR A 192 -1.43 -17.68 -8.97
CA TYR A 192 -1.70 -16.50 -8.15
C TYR A 192 -2.73 -16.77 -7.04
N PRO A 193 -3.94 -17.32 -7.33
CA PRO A 193 -4.89 -17.71 -6.29
C PRO A 193 -4.28 -18.57 -5.18
N VAL A 194 -3.50 -19.57 -5.57
CA VAL A 194 -2.88 -20.54 -4.68
C VAL A 194 -1.84 -19.91 -3.77
N GLN A 195 -0.99 -19.04 -4.32
CA GLN A 195 0.02 -18.32 -3.55
C GLN A 195 -0.62 -17.33 -2.57
N LEU A 196 -1.62 -16.58 -3.03
CA LEU A 196 -2.37 -15.66 -2.19
C LEU A 196 -3.03 -16.40 -1.03
N MET A 197 -3.74 -17.50 -1.30
CA MET A 197 -4.40 -18.28 -0.27
C MET A 197 -3.42 -18.87 0.74
N ASN A 198 -2.25 -19.37 0.31
CA ASN A 198 -1.22 -19.84 1.23
C ASN A 198 -0.80 -18.73 2.22
N ILE A 199 -0.55 -17.51 1.72
CA ILE A 199 -0.20 -16.36 2.57
C ILE A 199 -1.34 -16.02 3.54
N LEU A 200 -2.59 -16.05 3.07
CA LEU A 200 -3.75 -15.76 3.89
C LEU A 200 -3.96 -16.80 4.99
N GLU A 201 -3.85 -18.09 4.66
CA GLU A 201 -3.93 -19.17 5.64
C GLU A 201 -2.79 -19.10 6.67
N MET A 202 -1.57 -18.75 6.23
CA MET A 202 -0.41 -18.56 7.10
C MET A 202 -0.60 -17.42 8.10
N ASN A 203 -1.05 -16.26 7.62
CA ASN A 203 -1.14 -15.04 8.43
C ASN A 203 -2.42 -14.94 9.26
N PHE A 204 -3.55 -15.45 8.76
CA PHE A 204 -4.87 -15.25 9.39
C PHE A 204 -5.43 -16.52 10.04
N SER A 205 -4.78 -17.67 9.89
CA SER A 205 -5.28 -18.97 10.41
C SER A 205 -6.74 -19.26 10.00
N CYS A 206 -7.07 -18.87 8.77
CA CYS A 206 -8.33 -19.15 8.09
C CYS A 206 -8.11 -20.26 7.06
N SER A 207 -9.19 -20.75 6.46
CA SER A 207 -9.10 -21.57 5.24
C SER A 207 -10.37 -21.44 4.42
N GLY A 208 -10.25 -21.65 3.11
CA GLY A 208 -11.28 -21.34 2.12
C GLY A 208 -11.47 -19.83 1.90
N TRP A 209 -12.08 -19.47 0.77
CA TRP A 209 -12.25 -18.06 0.38
C TRP A 209 -13.57 -17.50 0.89
N CYS A 210 -14.69 -17.83 0.25
CA CYS A 210 -16.03 -17.41 0.69
C CYS A 210 -16.59 -18.33 1.78
N THR A 211 -16.49 -19.64 1.56
CA THR A 211 -16.89 -20.68 2.51
C THR A 211 -15.69 -21.10 3.34
N SER A 212 -15.85 -21.17 4.65
CA SER A 212 -14.79 -21.66 5.53
C SER A 212 -14.63 -23.18 5.39
N THR A 213 -13.39 -23.63 5.51
CA THR A 213 -13.06 -25.05 5.67
C THR A 213 -12.35 -25.23 7.01
N SER A 214 -12.53 -26.40 7.62
CA SER A 214 -11.98 -26.69 8.95
C SER A 214 -10.51 -27.11 8.93
N ILE A 215 -9.93 -27.30 7.74
CA ILE A 215 -8.55 -27.73 7.51
C ILE A 215 -7.83 -26.72 6.62
N PHE A 216 -6.52 -26.56 6.80
CA PHE A 216 -5.68 -25.81 5.88
C PHE A 216 -5.51 -26.59 4.58
N VAL A 217 -5.66 -25.91 3.44
CA VAL A 217 -5.60 -26.52 2.10
C VAL A 217 -4.39 -26.00 1.33
N PHE A 218 -4.09 -24.71 1.48
CA PHE A 218 -3.01 -24.04 0.76
C PHE A 218 -1.72 -23.93 1.58
N SER A 219 -1.82 -24.00 2.89
CA SER A 219 -0.70 -24.10 3.84
C SER A 219 -0.65 -25.52 4.43
N ASP A 220 0.27 -25.77 5.36
CA ASP A 220 0.43 -27.08 5.97
C ASP A 220 -0.82 -27.51 6.76
N ILE A 221 -1.47 -28.59 6.29
CA ILE A 221 -2.63 -29.20 6.95
C ILE A 221 -2.35 -29.56 8.42
N ASN A 222 -1.11 -29.87 8.79
CA ASN A 222 -0.72 -30.28 10.13
C ASN A 222 -0.59 -29.13 11.13
N ARG A 223 -0.95 -27.91 10.73
CA ARG A 223 -1.15 -26.77 11.64
C ARG A 223 -2.42 -26.90 12.49
N GLY A 224 -3.27 -27.89 12.20
CA GLY A 224 -4.46 -28.24 12.98
C GLY A 224 -5.74 -27.56 12.49
N ASN A 225 -6.70 -27.38 13.40
CA ASN A 225 -7.99 -26.77 13.07
C ASN A 225 -7.85 -25.27 12.72
N THR A 226 -8.58 -24.83 11.71
CA THR A 226 -8.71 -23.42 11.36
C THR A 226 -9.62 -22.70 12.36
N SER A 227 -9.69 -21.36 12.31
CA SER A 227 -10.57 -20.59 13.20
C SER A 227 -12.06 -20.71 12.88
N GLY A 228 -12.47 -21.52 11.90
CA GLY A 228 -13.86 -21.65 11.44
C GLY A 228 -14.40 -20.49 10.62
N GLN A 229 -13.59 -19.43 10.39
CA GLN A 229 -13.95 -18.29 9.56
C GLN A 229 -13.27 -18.38 8.19
N SER A 230 -13.95 -17.87 7.16
CA SER A 230 -13.42 -17.86 5.80
C SER A 230 -12.32 -16.80 5.67
N CYS A 231 -11.35 -17.04 4.78
CA CYS A 231 -10.24 -16.10 4.59
C CYS A 231 -10.72 -14.76 4.04
N PHE A 232 -11.80 -14.72 3.25
CA PHE A 232 -12.38 -13.47 2.77
C PHE A 232 -12.77 -12.56 3.93
N LEU A 233 -13.51 -13.05 4.92
CA LEU A 233 -13.98 -12.21 6.04
C LEU A 233 -12.81 -11.68 6.89
N LYS A 234 -11.81 -12.51 7.17
CA LYS A 234 -10.62 -12.08 7.92
C LYS A 234 -9.78 -11.07 7.13
N PHE A 235 -9.59 -11.33 5.84
CA PHE A 235 -8.83 -10.45 4.96
C PHE A 235 -9.56 -9.12 4.75
N GLN A 236 -10.87 -9.14 4.54
CA GLN A 236 -11.71 -7.94 4.43
C GLN A 236 -11.59 -7.09 5.69
N LYS A 237 -11.76 -7.68 6.86
CA LYS A 237 -11.64 -6.95 8.13
C LYS A 237 -10.25 -6.35 8.31
N TYR A 238 -9.21 -7.14 8.06
CA TYR A 238 -7.82 -6.66 8.11
C TYR A 238 -7.59 -5.49 7.14
N TYR A 239 -8.11 -5.59 5.92
CA TYR A 239 -7.99 -4.57 4.90
C TYR A 239 -8.75 -3.29 5.28
N GLU A 240 -9.98 -3.40 5.79
CA GLU A 240 -10.77 -2.26 6.28
C GLU A 240 -10.06 -1.53 7.43
N ASP A 241 -9.51 -2.27 8.40
CA ASP A 241 -8.74 -1.70 9.51
C ASP A 241 -7.48 -1.00 8.99
N TYR A 242 -6.72 -1.66 8.10
CA TYR A 242 -5.50 -1.11 7.50
C TYR A 242 -5.78 0.17 6.70
N VAL A 243 -6.79 0.14 5.84
CA VAL A 243 -7.18 1.27 4.99
C VAL A 243 -7.68 2.45 5.81
N THR A 244 -8.41 2.18 6.90
CA THR A 244 -8.85 3.23 7.83
C THR A 244 -7.64 3.94 8.47
N ILE A 245 -6.67 3.18 8.97
CA ILE A 245 -5.42 3.72 9.55
C ILE A 245 -4.65 4.53 8.51
N MET A 246 -4.41 3.97 7.32
CA MET A 246 -3.72 4.66 6.22
C MET A 246 -4.45 5.91 5.75
N GLY A 247 -5.78 5.87 5.80
CA GLY A 247 -6.64 7.02 5.57
C GLY A 247 -6.35 8.15 6.54
N PHE A 248 -6.38 7.90 7.84
CA PHE A 248 -6.09 8.94 8.85
C PHE A 248 -4.67 9.50 8.72
N ILE A 249 -3.68 8.67 8.42
CA ILE A 249 -2.31 9.12 8.13
C ILE A 249 -2.30 10.06 6.92
N SER A 250 -3.00 9.69 5.84
CA SER A 250 -3.11 10.50 4.63
C SER A 250 -3.81 11.84 4.90
N LEU A 251 -4.88 11.85 5.68
CA LEU A 251 -5.57 13.08 6.08
C LEU A 251 -4.65 14.00 6.89
N GLY A 252 -3.89 13.46 7.84
CA GLY A 252 -2.91 14.21 8.62
C GLY A 252 -1.83 14.87 7.76
N LEU A 253 -1.29 14.14 6.79
CA LEU A 253 -0.34 14.67 5.80
C LEU A 253 -0.98 15.75 4.92
N GLY A 254 -2.21 15.53 4.45
CA GLY A 254 -2.97 16.52 3.68
C GLY A 254 -3.13 17.84 4.44
N ILE A 255 -3.55 17.79 5.71
CA ILE A 255 -3.69 18.99 6.56
C ILE A 255 -2.33 19.68 6.74
N LEU A 256 -1.26 18.93 7.00
CA LEU A 256 0.09 19.48 7.14
C LEU A 256 0.53 20.25 5.87
N PHE A 257 0.26 19.70 4.68
CA PHE A 257 0.58 20.35 3.42
C PHE A 257 -0.29 21.59 3.16
N MET A 258 -1.59 21.56 3.50
CA MET A 258 -2.47 22.74 3.37
C MET A 258 -2.09 23.87 4.33
N LEU A 259 -1.66 23.53 5.56
CA LEU A 259 -1.10 24.52 6.49
C LEU A 259 0.20 25.12 5.92
N SER A 260 1.10 24.27 5.44
CA SER A 260 2.36 24.69 4.81
C SER A 260 2.13 25.61 3.62
N PHE A 261 1.13 25.30 2.79
CA PHE A 261 0.68 26.14 1.68
C PHE A 261 0.28 27.54 2.16
N SER A 262 -0.52 27.62 3.23
CA SER A 262 -0.97 28.89 3.81
C SER A 262 0.19 29.74 4.33
N PHE A 263 1.19 29.13 4.98
CA PHE A 263 2.39 29.82 5.46
C PHE A 263 3.29 30.31 4.30
N ILE A 264 3.44 29.53 3.24
CA ILE A 264 4.20 29.96 2.04
C ILE A 264 3.53 31.16 1.39
N PHE A 265 2.20 31.12 1.25
CA PHE A 265 1.43 32.24 0.69
C PHE A 265 1.61 33.51 1.52
N TYR A 266 1.56 33.40 2.85
CA TYR A 266 1.84 34.52 3.75
C TYR A 266 3.26 35.05 3.58
N LEU A 267 4.28 34.18 3.50
CA LEU A 267 5.68 34.59 3.28
C LEU A 267 5.85 35.34 1.96
N TYR A 268 5.13 34.92 0.93
CA TYR A 268 5.16 35.55 -0.38
C TYR A 268 4.56 36.95 -0.35
N CYS A 269 3.35 37.09 0.19
CA CYS A 269 2.64 38.37 0.24
C CYS A 269 3.23 39.34 1.27
N GLY A 270 3.53 38.87 2.48
CA GLY A 270 3.99 39.73 3.59
C GLY A 270 5.39 40.32 3.39
N LYS A 271 6.28 39.63 2.68
CA LYS A 271 7.64 40.15 2.40
C LYS A 271 7.62 41.25 1.35
N HIS A 272 6.70 41.16 0.38
CA HIS A 272 6.57 42.17 -0.68
C HIS A 272 6.21 43.55 -0.11
N ASP A 273 5.28 43.59 0.86
CA ASP A 273 4.86 44.85 1.47
C ASP A 273 5.97 45.50 2.29
N LEU A 274 6.77 44.70 3.02
CA LEU A 274 7.93 45.19 3.77
C LEU A 274 9.03 45.75 2.87
N GLU A 275 9.33 45.08 1.74
CA GLU A 275 10.31 45.58 0.76
C GLU A 275 9.84 46.90 0.14
N LYS A 276 8.55 47.01 -0.17
CA LYS A 276 7.96 48.24 -0.71
C LYS A 276 8.01 49.39 0.29
N GLN A 277 7.72 49.14 1.57
CA GLN A 277 7.82 50.14 2.64
C GLN A 277 9.26 50.63 2.81
N ARG A 278 10.25 49.74 2.91
CA ARG A 278 11.66 50.16 3.02
C ARG A 278 12.14 50.94 1.80
N ALA A 279 11.72 50.54 0.60
CA ALA A 279 12.06 51.28 -0.62
C ALA A 279 11.44 52.69 -0.63
N GLN A 280 10.26 52.87 -0.03
CA GLN A 280 9.62 54.18 0.12
C GLN A 280 10.34 55.04 1.19
N GLU A 281 10.69 54.46 2.35
CA GLU A 281 11.45 55.17 3.39
C GLU A 281 12.82 55.65 2.89
N LEU A 282 13.56 54.81 2.15
CA LEU A 282 14.84 55.20 1.55
C LEU A 282 14.69 56.34 0.53
N ARG A 283 13.59 56.37 -0.24
CA ARG A 283 13.30 57.48 -1.17
C ARG A 283 12.97 58.78 -0.45
N LEU A 284 12.37 58.72 0.75
CA LEU A 284 12.09 59.90 1.57
C LEU A 284 13.37 60.44 2.24
N LEU A 285 14.29 59.58 2.66
CA LEU A 285 15.57 59.98 3.27
C LEU A 285 16.55 60.63 2.27
N CYS A 286 16.37 60.40 0.97
CA CYS A 286 17.21 60.99 -0.08
C CYS A 286 16.64 62.28 -0.70
N LYS A 287 15.50 62.78 -0.22
CA LYS A 287 14.92 64.07 -0.61
C LYS A 287 15.21 65.12 0.45
#